data_AF-A0A965EJP2-F1
#
_entry.id   AF-A0A965EJP2-F1
#
_cell.length_a   1.000
_cell.length_b   1.000
_cell.length_c   1.000
_cell.angle_alpha   90.00
_cell.angle_beta   90.00
_cell.angle_gamma   90.00
#
_symmetry.space_group_name_H-M   'P 1'
#
loop_
_entity.id
_entity.type
_entity.pdbx_description
1 polymer ?
#
loop_
_entity_poly.entity_id
_entity_poly.type
_entity_poly.pdbx_seq_one_letter_code
_entity_poly.pdbx_strand_id
1 'polypeptide(L)' 'VNLDQHTKQSGYVQLPKNKLKLAEHINIKLHDQITDEHYTWTQEWNYVELDPNKIPFHLFELTINESNM' A
#
# COMPACT_ATOMS: atom_id res chain seq x y z
N VAL A 1 -4.93 1.39 7.77
CA VAL A 1 -4.92 1.62 9.23
C VAL A 1 -5.64 0.48 9.91
N ASN A 2 -5.09 -0.03 11.01
CA ASN A 2 -5.73 -0.97 11.93
C ASN A 2 -6.29 -0.17 13.11
N LEU A 3 -7.58 -0.32 13.39
CA LEU A 3 -8.26 0.36 14.50
C LEU A 3 -8.42 -0.55 15.73
N ASP A 4 -8.07 -1.82 15.63
CA ASP A 4 -7.99 -2.74 16.75
C ASP A 4 -6.64 -2.56 17.46
N GLN A 5 -6.70 -2.10 18.70
CA GLN A 5 -5.52 -1.82 19.53
C GLN A 5 -4.83 -3.09 20.08
N HIS A 6 -5.45 -4.27 19.93
CA HIS A 6 -4.96 -5.50 20.54
C HIS A 6 -4.60 -6.57 19.50
N THR A 7 -5.37 -6.66 18.42
CA THR A 7 -5.27 -7.77 17.48
C THR A 7 -4.58 -7.34 16.20
N LYS A 8 -3.68 -8.20 15.72
CA LYS A 8 -3.18 -8.13 14.36
C LYS A 8 -4.33 -8.30 13.37
N GLN A 9 -4.40 -7.42 12.39
CA GLN A 9 -5.39 -7.48 11.31
C GLN A 9 -4.69 -7.61 9.97
N SER A 10 -5.24 -8.45 9.09
CA SER A 10 -4.76 -8.59 7.71
C SER A 10 -5.90 -8.59 6.71
N GLY A 11 -5.58 -8.26 5.47
CA GLY A 11 -6.55 -8.21 4.39
C GLY A 11 -5.93 -7.72 3.09
N TYR A 12 -6.77 -7.57 2.08
CA TYR A 12 -6.37 -7.01 0.79
C TYR A 12 -6.88 -5.59 0.64
N VAL A 13 -6.00 -4.69 0.19
CA VAL A 13 -6.33 -3.30 -0.13
C VAL A 13 -6.43 -3.17 -1.64
N GLN A 14 -7.57 -2.67 -2.12
CA GLN A 14 -7.77 -2.33 -3.52
C GLN A 14 -7.19 -0.96 -3.83
N LEU A 15 -6.37 -0.86 -4.87
CA LEU A 15 -5.92 0.41 -5.41
C LEU A 15 -7.07 1.15 -6.10
N PRO A 16 -7.28 2.45 -5.81
CA PRO A 16 -8.30 3.24 -6.48
C PRO A 16 -7.85 3.67 -7.89
N LYS A 17 -7.80 2.72 -8.84
CA LYS A 17 -7.24 2.89 -10.20
C LYS A 17 -7.71 4.16 -10.90
N ASN A 18 -9.01 4.45 -10.86
CA ASN A 18 -9.59 5.62 -11.54
C ASN A 18 -9.11 6.95 -10.95
N LYS A 19 -8.91 7.02 -9.62
CA LYS A 19 -8.45 8.24 -8.96
C LYS A 19 -6.96 8.47 -9.17
N LEU A 20 -6.19 7.37 -9.23
CA LEU A 20 -4.76 7.38 -9.44
C LEU A 20 -4.37 7.35 -10.93
N LYS A 21 -5.35 7.28 -11.85
CA LYS A 21 -5.15 7.18 -13.31
C LYS A 21 -4.18 6.07 -13.71
N LEU A 22 -4.28 4.91 -13.05
CA LEU A 22 -3.39 3.78 -13.30
C LEU A 22 -3.72 3.10 -14.63
N ALA A 23 -2.68 2.74 -15.38
CA ALA A 23 -2.78 1.90 -16.56
C ALA A 23 -3.23 0.46 -16.22
N GLU A 24 -3.44 -0.37 -17.25
CA GLU A 24 -3.70 -1.80 -17.05
C GLU A 24 -2.54 -2.51 -16.33
N HIS A 25 -1.30 -2.16 -16.69
CA HIS A 25 -0.12 -2.61 -15.99
C HIS A 25 0.14 -1.70 -14.76
N ILE A 26 -0.05 -2.27 -13.57
CA ILE A 26 0.17 -1.55 -12.32
C ILE A 26 1.63 -1.72 -11.91
N ASN A 27 2.32 -0.61 -11.66
CA ASN A 27 3.63 -0.59 -11.03
C ASN A 27 3.75 0.67 -10.17
N ILE A 28 3.43 0.52 -8.89
CA ILE A 28 3.47 1.62 -7.92
C ILE A 28 4.58 1.34 -6.91
N LYS A 29 5.44 2.34 -6.72
CA LYS A 29 6.41 2.36 -5.62
C LYS A 29 5.78 3.09 -4.45
N LEU A 30 5.90 2.48 -3.27
CA LEU A 30 5.38 3.00 -2.02
C LEU A 30 6.56 3.15 -1.07
N HIS A 31 6.68 4.31 -0.47
CA HIS A 31 7.63 4.57 0.62
C HIS A 31 6.82 4.83 1.88
N ASP A 32 6.97 3.96 2.88
CA ASP A 32 6.36 4.16 4.19
C ASP A 32 7.14 5.20 4.97
N GLN A 33 6.53 6.37 5.16
CA GLN A 33 7.14 7.48 5.88
C GLN A 33 7.36 7.19 7.38
N ILE A 34 6.74 6.13 7.92
CA ILE A 34 6.88 5.75 9.33
C ILE A 34 8.07 4.81 9.54
N THR A 35 8.25 3.82 8.65
CA THR A 35 9.28 2.77 8.80
C THR A 35 10.47 2.93 7.88
N ASP A 36 10.42 3.87 6.93
CA ASP A 36 11.36 4.03 5.82
C ASP A 36 11.40 2.81 4.86
N GLU A 37 10.46 1.87 5.00
CA GLU A 37 10.38 0.70 4.14
C GLU A 37 9.82 1.04 2.77
N HIS A 38 10.31 0.32 1.76
CA HIS A 38 9.92 0.52 0.37
C HIS A 38 9.23 -0.73 -0.18
N TYR A 39 8.07 -0.53 -0.80
CA TYR A 39 7.25 -1.58 -1.36
C TYR A 39 7.01 -1.35 -2.86
N THR A 40 6.70 -2.43 -3.57
CA THR A 40 6.23 -2.36 -4.95
C THR A 40 4.92 -3.12 -5.06
N TRP A 41 3.86 -2.42 -5.43
CA TRP A 41 2.56 -3.04 -5.71
C TRP A 41 2.38 -3.15 -7.23
N THR A 42 2.16 -4.38 -7.70
CA THR A 42 2.00 -4.72 -9.13
C THR A 42 0.60 -5.25 -9.47
N GLN A 43 -0.26 -5.34 -8.46
CA GLN A 43 -1.62 -5.85 -8.57
C GLN A 43 -2.61 -4.80 -8.08
N GLU A 44 -3.87 -4.94 -8.48
CA GLU A 44 -4.93 -4.06 -7.99
C GLU A 44 -5.26 -4.31 -6.52
N TRP A 45 -5.23 -5.58 -6.09
CA TRP A 45 -5.45 -6.00 -4.71
C TRP A 45 -4.15 -6.45 -4.08
N ASN A 46 -3.73 -5.81 -2.98
CA ASN A 46 -2.44 -6.10 -2.34
C ASN A 46 -2.65 -6.48 -0.88
N TYR A 47 -1.98 -7.55 -0.45
CA TYR A 47 -2.03 -8.02 0.92
C TYR A 47 -1.34 -7.02 1.85
N VAL A 48 -1.99 -6.74 2.99
CA VAL A 48 -1.45 -5.91 4.07
C VAL A 48 -1.77 -6.59 5.39
N GLU A 49 -0.82 -6.55 6.31
CA GLU A 49 -0.97 -7.01 7.69
C GLU A 49 -0.40 -5.95 8.63
N LEU A 50 -1.16 -5.62 9.67
CA LEU A 50 -0.80 -4.60 10.65
C LEU A 50 -0.87 -5.21 12.04
N ASP A 51 0.27 -5.26 12.72
CA ASP A 51 0.38 -5.65 14.12
C ASP A 51 0.38 -4.37 14.98
N PRO A 52 -0.66 -4.13 15.81
CA PRO A 52 -0.75 -2.91 16.59
C PRO A 52 0.39 -2.74 17.60
N ASN A 53 1.10 -3.81 17.96
CA ASN A 53 2.28 -3.75 18.84
C ASN A 53 3.56 -3.32 18.12
N LYS A 54 3.57 -3.32 16.77
CA LYS A 54 4.70 -2.88 15.95
C LYS A 54 4.38 -1.59 15.23
N ILE A 55 3.31 -1.61 14.42
CA ILE A 55 2.86 -0.49 13.61
C ILE A 55 1.36 -0.61 13.33
N PRO A 56 0.52 0.32 13.81
CA PRO A 56 -0.93 0.25 13.61
C PRO A 56 -1.38 0.79 12.25
N PHE A 57 -0.51 1.41 11.44
CA PHE A 57 -0.83 1.91 10.11
C PHE A 57 0.42 2.11 9.26
N HIS A 58 0.26 2.05 7.94
CA HIS A 58 1.25 2.56 7.00
C HIS A 58 0.88 3.98 6.57
N LEU A 59 1.88 4.86 6.41
CA LEU A 59 1.72 6.15 5.74
C LEU A 59 2.57 6.15 4.47
N PHE A 60 1.95 5.78 3.36
CA PHE A 60 2.66 5.68 2.09
C PHE A 60 2.70 7.02 1.34
N GLU A 61 3.89 7.42 0.94
CA GLU A 61 4.10 8.27 -0.24
C GLU A 61 4.09 7.38 -1.49
N LEU A 62 3.32 7.78 -2.50
CA LEU A 62 3.13 7.00 -3.74
C LEU A 62 3.92 7.63 -4.88
N THR A 63 4.72 6.81 -5.57
CA THR A 63 5.29 7.14 -6.88
C THR A 63 4.72 6.20 -7.93
N ILE A 64 4.01 6.78 -8.90
CA ILE A 64 3.44 6.05 -10.04
C ILE A 64 4.45 6.19 -11.18
N ASN A 65 5.07 5.07 -11.55
CA ASN A 65 5.91 5.05 -12.74
C ASN A 65 5.00 4.77 -13.93
N GLU A 66 4.79 5.77 -14.79
CA GLU A 66 4.26 5.50 -16.10
C GLU A 66 5.34 4.73 -16.88
N SER A 67 5.15 3.43 -17.05
CA SER A 67 5.90 2.71 -18.08
C SER A 67 5.53 3.37 -19.40
N ASN A 68 6.43 4.19 -19.95
CA ASN A 68 6.31 4.70 -21.31
C ASN A 68 5.91 3.53 -22.22
N MET A 69 4.75 3.67 -22.86
CA MET A 69 4.34 2.81 -23.98
C MET A 69 5.29 3.01 -25.16
#